data_AF-A0A849NGW9-F1
#
_entry.id   AF-A0A849NGW9-F1
#
_cell.length_a   1.000
_cell.length_b   1.000
_cell.length_c   1.000
_cell.angle_alpha   90.00
_cell.angle_beta   90.00
_cell.angle_gamma   90.00
#
_symmetry.space_group_name_H-M   'P 1'
#
loop_
_entity.id
_entity.type
_entity.pdbx_description
1 polymer ?
#
loop_
_entity_poly.entity_id
_entity_poly.type
_entity_poly.pdbx_seq_one_letter_code
_entity_poly.pdbx_strand_id
1 'polypeptide(L)'
;MIFTKEYLPKLDNYYKPSYIVENNYSQSQDQNPIDNNSIGLSYFPNFDYSITNSANKSSSGSDIADVITNDKLKFLGATAEHLKSQIELRSKIRDDHVNDLDSMIMECDTGVMNLESWPMFSNQMVEKKRADFKNVIQKLESEKKQEVLKCWKDQSSLYKELLETLGEYKNVQRRSKMLSGGY
;
A
#
# COMPACT_ATOMS: atom_id res chain seq x y z
N MET A 1 -41.75 -41.78 22.37
CA MET A 1 -41.17 -40.44 22.50
C MET A 1 -40.98 -39.88 21.10
N ILE A 2 -41.76 -38.86 20.74
CA ILE A 2 -41.75 -38.21 19.43
C ILE A 2 -40.94 -36.92 19.59
N PHE A 3 -39.81 -36.80 18.89
CA PHE A 3 -39.04 -35.55 18.85
C PHE A 3 -39.57 -34.70 17.69
N THR A 4 -40.21 -33.59 18.04
CA THR A 4 -40.63 -32.53 17.12
C THR A 4 -39.39 -31.82 16.56
N LYS A 5 -39.29 -31.78 15.24
CA LYS A 5 -38.36 -30.94 14.47
C LYS A 5 -38.93 -29.52 14.45
N GLU A 6 -38.41 -28.62 15.26
CA GLU A 6 -38.60 -27.18 15.06
C GLU A 6 -37.52 -26.45 15.85
N TYR A 7 -37.04 -25.32 15.29
CA TYR A 7 -35.86 -24.53 15.67
C TYR A 7 -34.56 -24.81 14.92
N LEU A 8 -34.56 -24.44 13.64
CA LEU A 8 -33.40 -23.84 12.97
C LEU A 8 -33.76 -22.38 12.64
N PRO A 9 -32.98 -21.37 13.06
CA PRO A 9 -33.16 -20.01 12.56
C PRO A 9 -32.69 -19.95 11.10
N LYS A 10 -33.55 -19.40 10.23
CA LYS A 10 -33.26 -19.08 8.84
C LYS A 10 -32.22 -17.95 8.81
N LEU A 11 -31.06 -18.20 8.21
CA LEU A 11 -30.12 -17.16 7.82
C LEU A 11 -30.60 -16.60 6.48
N ASP A 12 -31.36 -15.51 6.54
CA ASP A 12 -31.72 -14.76 5.35
C ASP A 12 -30.49 -14.03 4.79
N ASN A 13 -30.23 -14.31 3.52
CA ASN A 13 -29.25 -13.65 2.66
C ASN A 13 -29.54 -12.16 2.54
N TYR A 14 -28.70 -11.27 3.06
CA TYR A 14 -28.53 -9.92 2.50
C TYR A 14 -27.13 -9.38 2.80
N TYR A 15 -26.17 -9.65 1.93
CA TYR A 15 -25.06 -8.72 1.71
C TYR A 15 -24.68 -8.72 0.23
N LYS A 16 -25.15 -7.69 -0.47
CA LYS A 16 -24.79 -7.36 -1.85
C LYS A 16 -24.09 -6.01 -1.77
N PRO A 17 -22.76 -5.92 -1.92
CA PRO A 17 -22.13 -4.61 -2.03
C PRO A 17 -22.37 -4.08 -3.44
N SER A 18 -23.35 -3.19 -3.57
CA SER A 18 -23.49 -2.30 -4.73
C SER A 18 -22.50 -1.16 -4.60
N TYR A 19 -21.35 -1.25 -5.28
CA TYR A 19 -20.54 -0.06 -5.56
C TYR A 19 -20.89 0.44 -6.96
N ILE A 20 -21.84 1.36 -7.04
CA ILE A 20 -21.82 2.39 -8.07
C ILE A 20 -21.41 3.65 -7.31
N VAL A 21 -20.15 4.04 -7.43
CA VAL A 21 -19.69 5.35 -6.99
C VAL A 21 -19.71 6.23 -8.23
N GLU A 22 -20.77 7.05 -8.34
CA GLU A 22 -20.81 8.16 -9.27
C GLU A 22 -19.81 9.21 -8.80
N ASN A 23 -18.75 9.43 -9.59
CA ASN A 23 -17.79 10.51 -9.37
C ASN A 23 -18.46 11.85 -9.72
N ASN A 24 -19.04 12.52 -8.72
CA ASN A 24 -19.31 13.95 -8.81
C ASN A 24 -18.12 14.72 -8.23
N TYR A 25 -17.29 15.23 -9.14
CA TYR A 25 -16.27 16.22 -8.86
C TYR A 25 -16.91 17.52 -8.36
N SER A 26 -16.49 17.97 -7.17
CA SER A 26 -16.56 19.38 -6.77
C SER A 26 -15.46 19.65 -5.75
N GLN A 27 -14.46 20.44 -6.16
CA GLN A 27 -13.57 21.28 -5.32
C GLN A 27 -14.44 22.11 -4.36
N SER A 28 -14.09 22.55 -3.15
CA SER A 28 -12.85 23.01 -2.47
C SER A 28 -13.33 23.41 -1.03
N GLN A 29 -12.59 23.49 0.07
CA GLN A 29 -11.35 24.20 0.42
C GLN A 29 -10.87 23.72 1.81
N ASP A 30 -9.56 23.88 2.03
CA ASP A 30 -8.87 24.20 3.30
C ASP A 30 -9.30 23.46 4.57
N GLN A 31 -8.50 22.49 5.04
CA GLN A 31 -8.02 22.43 6.43
C GLN A 31 -6.65 21.71 6.51
N ASN A 32 -5.81 22.25 7.39
CA ASN A 32 -4.39 21.97 7.69
C ASN A 32 -3.96 20.48 7.76
N PRO A 33 -2.67 20.16 7.51
CA PRO A 33 -2.16 18.82 7.72
C PRO A 33 -2.06 18.56 9.23
N ILE A 34 -2.88 17.64 9.73
CA ILE A 34 -2.60 16.96 10.98
C ILE A 34 -1.49 15.96 10.67
N ASP A 35 -0.29 16.23 11.17
CA ASP A 35 0.84 15.30 11.22
C ASP A 35 0.45 14.09 12.07
N ASN A 36 -0.29 13.17 11.48
CA ASN A 36 -0.42 11.82 12.00
C ASN A 36 0.85 11.07 11.61
N ASN A 37 1.87 11.19 12.47
CA ASN A 37 2.95 10.22 12.57
C ASN A 37 2.32 8.86 12.94
N SER A 38 1.76 8.17 11.95
CA SER A 38 1.74 6.72 12.00
C SER A 38 3.21 6.33 11.96
N ILE A 39 3.69 5.80 13.08
CA ILE A 39 4.97 5.08 13.15
C ILE A 39 4.74 3.76 12.40
N GLY A 40 4.44 3.86 11.11
CA GLY A 40 4.61 2.76 10.18
C GLY A 40 6.10 2.56 10.12
N LEU A 41 6.57 1.42 10.63
CA LEU A 41 7.91 0.92 10.38
C LEU A 41 8.06 0.73 8.86
N SER A 42 8.33 1.81 8.14
CA SER A 42 8.75 1.75 6.77
C SER A 42 10.15 1.12 6.83
N TYR A 43 10.24 -0.16 6.53
CA TYR A 43 11.49 -0.92 6.44
C TYR A 43 12.46 -0.38 5.36
N PHE A 44 12.08 0.71 4.69
CA PHE A 44 12.85 1.35 3.65
C PHE A 44 13.34 2.73 4.09
N PRO A 45 14.60 3.08 3.78
CA PRO A 45 15.17 4.38 4.11
C PRO A 45 14.43 5.52 3.41
N ASN A 46 14.04 6.54 4.19
CA ASN A 46 13.61 7.84 3.68
C ASN A 46 14.78 8.54 3.00
N PHE A 47 15.03 8.20 1.73
CA PHE A 47 15.94 8.95 0.89
C PHE A 47 15.20 10.13 0.28
N ASP A 48 15.73 11.33 0.52
CA ASP A 48 15.27 12.55 -0.14
C ASP A 48 15.73 12.52 -1.61
N TYR A 49 14.81 12.12 -2.50
CA TYR A 49 15.03 12.05 -3.95
C TYR A 49 14.62 13.35 -4.66
N SER A 50 14.48 14.47 -3.94
CA SER A 50 13.98 15.71 -4.50
C SER A 50 14.74 16.12 -5.78
N ILE A 51 14.00 16.11 -6.89
CA ILE A 51 14.49 16.61 -8.17
C ILE A 51 14.53 18.13 -8.06
N THR A 52 15.71 18.67 -7.80
CA THR A 52 15.90 20.12 -7.76
C THR A 52 15.72 20.68 -9.17
N ASN A 53 14.59 21.34 -9.42
CA ASN A 53 14.35 22.10 -10.64
C ASN A 53 15.27 23.34 -10.67
N SER A 54 16.51 23.20 -11.14
CA SER A 54 17.33 24.37 -11.46
C SER A 54 16.84 24.93 -12.79
N ALA A 55 16.03 25.99 -12.74
CA ALA A 55 15.59 26.72 -13.92
C ALA A 55 16.80 27.41 -14.56
N ASN A 56 17.43 26.75 -15.53
CA ASN A 56 18.48 27.36 -16.34
C ASN A 56 17.82 28.29 -17.36
N LYS A 57 17.93 29.61 -17.16
CA LYS A 57 17.60 30.62 -18.18
C LYS A 57 18.59 30.48 -19.35
N SER A 58 18.15 29.92 -20.47
CA SER A 58 18.96 29.90 -21.71
C SER A 58 18.87 31.26 -22.40
N SER A 59 20.03 31.87 -22.65
CA SER A 59 20.18 33.07 -23.44
C SER A 59 20.15 32.73 -24.93
N SER A 60 19.18 33.30 -25.65
CA SER A 60 19.16 33.58 -27.10
C SER A 60 19.90 32.62 -28.02
N GLY A 61 19.18 31.58 -28.47
CA GLY A 61 19.61 30.62 -29.49
C GLY A 61 19.39 29.19 -29.00
N SER A 62 18.14 28.77 -28.82
CA SER A 62 17.82 27.42 -28.35
C SER A 62 18.31 26.39 -29.36
N ASP A 63 19.44 25.75 -29.09
CA ASP A 63 19.89 24.58 -29.83
C ASP A 63 18.80 23.51 -29.74
N ILE A 64 18.55 22.79 -30.83
CA ILE A 64 17.62 21.65 -30.86
C ILE A 64 18.01 20.62 -29.78
N ALA A 65 19.32 20.51 -29.50
CA ALA A 65 19.84 19.68 -28.41
C ALA A 65 19.31 20.10 -27.02
N ASP A 66 19.16 21.40 -26.75
CA ASP A 66 18.67 21.90 -25.47
C ASP A 66 17.18 21.59 -25.28
N VAL A 67 16.38 21.70 -26.34
CA VAL A 67 14.94 21.34 -26.31
C VAL A 67 14.78 19.85 -26.02
N ILE A 68 15.48 18.99 -26.77
CA ILE A 68 15.39 17.54 -26.62
C ILE A 68 15.87 17.10 -25.24
N THR A 69 16.97 17.67 -24.73
CA THR A 69 17.49 17.31 -23.40
C THR A 69 16.55 17.77 -22.28
N ASN A 70 15.96 18.97 -22.38
CA ASN A 70 14.99 19.48 -21.42
C ASN A 70 13.71 18.62 -21.40
N ASP A 71 13.18 18.26 -22.57
CA ASP A 71 12.00 17.40 -22.66
C ASP A 71 12.27 16.01 -22.07
N LYS A 72 13.46 15.45 -22.34
CA LYS A 72 13.89 14.20 -21.72
C LYS A 72 14.01 14.30 -20.20
N LEU A 73 14.55 15.41 -19.68
CA LEU A 73 14.63 15.66 -18.24
C LEU A 73 13.24 15.74 -17.60
N LYS A 74 12.31 16.48 -18.22
CA LYS A 74 10.92 16.55 -17.75
C LYS A 74 10.26 15.18 -17.74
N PHE A 75 10.42 14.41 -18.81
CA PHE A 75 9.88 13.05 -18.90
C PHE A 75 10.43 12.15 -17.79
N LEU A 76 11.76 12.09 -17.62
CA LEU A 76 12.39 11.28 -16.57
C LEU A 76 11.97 11.74 -15.17
N GLY A 77 11.81 13.04 -14.95
CA GLY A 77 11.32 13.57 -13.68
C GLY A 77 9.88 13.18 -13.39
N ALA A 78 8.99 13.30 -14.38
CA ALA A 78 7.60 12.87 -14.26
C ALA A 78 7.50 11.35 -13.99
N THR A 79 8.31 10.55 -14.66
CA THR A 79 8.39 9.09 -14.44
C THR A 79 8.86 8.76 -13.02
N ALA A 80 9.86 9.47 -12.50
CA ALA A 80 10.35 9.26 -11.13
C ALA A 80 9.27 9.61 -10.08
N GLU A 81 8.58 10.74 -10.23
CA GLU A 81 7.47 11.11 -9.34
C GLU A 81 6.30 10.11 -9.43
N HIS A 82 6.00 9.63 -10.63
CA HIS A 82 4.99 8.59 -10.82
C HIS A 82 5.35 7.28 -10.10
N LEU A 83 6.61 6.83 -10.22
CA LEU A 83 7.11 5.64 -9.51
C LEU A 83 7.05 5.82 -7.99
N LYS A 84 7.40 7.01 -7.48
CA LYS A 84 7.30 7.33 -6.05
C LYS A 84 5.86 7.24 -5.55
N SER A 85 4.92 7.89 -6.24
CA SER A 85 3.49 7.82 -5.92
C SER A 85 2.96 6.38 -5.95
N GLN A 86 3.42 5.59 -6.93
CA GLN A 86 3.09 4.17 -7.04
C GLN A 86 3.60 3.32 -5.86
N ILE A 87 4.78 3.63 -5.31
CA ILE A 87 5.35 2.96 -4.13
C ILE A 87 4.56 3.34 -2.87
N GLU A 88 4.23 4.62 -2.70
CA GLU A 88 3.45 5.14 -1.58
C GLU A 88 2.04 4.55 -1.54
N LEU A 89 1.34 4.57 -2.68
CA LEU A 89 0.00 4.00 -2.79
C LEU A 89 -0.02 2.50 -2.44
N ARG A 90 0.94 1.73 -2.93
CA ARG A 90 1.07 0.31 -2.60
C ARG A 90 1.41 0.06 -1.15
N SER A 91 2.21 0.94 -0.53
CA SER A 91 2.49 0.87 0.91
C SER A 91 1.21 1.04 1.72
N LYS A 92 0.39 2.02 1.34
CA LYS A 92 -0.90 2.26 1.99
C LYS A 92 -1.84 1.07 1.86
N ILE A 93 -2.00 0.53 0.64
CA ILE A 93 -2.86 -0.64 0.40
C ILE A 93 -2.40 -1.85 1.23
N ARG A 94 -1.09 -2.10 1.29
CA ARG A 94 -0.51 -3.15 2.14
C ARG A 94 -0.87 -2.93 3.60
N ASP A 95 -0.67 -1.73 4.12
CA ASP A 95 -0.89 -1.42 5.52
C ASP A 95 -2.37 -1.56 5.89
N ASP A 96 -3.28 -1.08 5.03
CA ASP A 96 -4.73 -1.27 5.18
C ASP A 96 -5.08 -2.77 5.22
N HIS A 97 -4.57 -3.57 4.27
CA HIS A 97 -4.85 -5.01 4.22
C HIS A 97 -4.26 -5.78 5.41
N VAL A 98 -3.06 -5.42 5.88
CA VAL A 98 -2.45 -6.02 7.07
C VAL A 98 -3.27 -5.69 8.32
N ASN A 99 -3.78 -4.46 8.44
CA ASN A 99 -4.64 -4.05 9.55
C ASN A 99 -5.97 -4.82 9.56
N ASP A 100 -6.56 -5.09 8.38
CA ASP A 100 -7.76 -5.91 8.26
C ASP A 100 -7.50 -7.35 8.74
N LEU A 101 -6.36 -7.94 8.33
CA LEU A 101 -5.93 -9.27 8.79
C LEU A 101 -5.70 -9.31 10.30
N ASP A 102 -5.04 -8.29 10.86
CA ASP A 102 -4.81 -8.20 12.31
C ASP A 102 -6.11 -8.04 13.09
N SER A 103 -7.08 -7.30 12.55
CA SER A 103 -8.42 -7.17 13.14
C SER A 103 -9.13 -8.52 13.18
N MET A 104 -9.10 -9.28 12.07
CA MET A 104 -9.69 -10.62 11.99
C MET A 104 -9.01 -11.64 12.93
N ILE A 105 -7.68 -11.56 13.07
CA ILE A 105 -6.92 -12.39 14.02
C ILE A 105 -7.38 -12.07 15.46
N MET A 106 -7.46 -10.78 15.80
CA MET A 106 -7.88 -10.32 17.13
C MET A 106 -9.32 -10.75 17.46
N GLU A 107 -10.23 -10.73 16.51
CA GLU A 107 -11.59 -11.25 16.68
C GLU A 107 -11.59 -12.76 16.99
N CYS A 108 -10.77 -13.53 16.27
CA CYS A 108 -10.64 -14.98 16.51
C CYS A 108 -10.00 -15.26 17.87
N ASP A 109 -8.94 -14.53 18.26
CA ASP A 109 -8.29 -14.64 19.56
C ASP A 109 -9.25 -14.32 20.70
N THR A 110 -10.04 -13.24 20.56
CA THR A 110 -11.11 -12.90 21.49
C THR A 110 -12.13 -14.05 21.58
N GLY A 111 -12.46 -14.66 20.45
CA GLY A 111 -13.29 -15.87 20.38
C GLY A 111 -12.70 -17.04 21.18
N VAL A 112 -11.39 -17.29 21.08
CA VAL A 112 -10.68 -18.34 21.84
C VAL A 112 -10.68 -18.02 23.33
N MET A 113 -10.36 -16.78 23.73
CA MET A 113 -10.35 -16.34 25.12
C MET A 113 -11.71 -16.52 25.79
N ASN A 114 -12.80 -16.19 25.09
CA ASN A 114 -14.16 -16.40 25.60
C ASN A 114 -14.47 -17.88 25.90
N LEU A 115 -13.85 -18.80 25.15
CA LEU A 115 -13.99 -20.25 25.35
C LEU A 115 -13.06 -20.79 26.45
N GLU A 116 -12.08 -20.04 26.96
CA GLU A 116 -11.19 -20.48 28.05
C GLU A 116 -11.91 -20.67 29.40
N SER A 117 -13.08 -20.05 29.56
CA SER A 117 -13.97 -20.31 30.70
C SER A 117 -14.43 -21.77 30.81
N TRP A 118 -14.39 -22.52 29.70
CA TRP A 118 -14.73 -23.94 29.67
C TRP A 118 -13.49 -24.81 29.92
N PRO A 119 -13.53 -25.76 30.86
CA PRO A 119 -12.43 -26.70 31.08
C PRO A 119 -12.13 -27.49 29.81
N MET A 120 -10.85 -27.76 29.57
CA MET A 120 -10.46 -28.57 28.41
C MET A 120 -11.14 -29.94 28.43
N PHE A 121 -11.61 -30.37 27.27
CA PHE A 121 -12.27 -31.66 27.05
C PHE A 121 -13.61 -31.84 27.77
N SER A 122 -14.14 -30.82 28.45
CA SER A 122 -15.44 -30.91 29.11
C SER A 122 -16.60 -30.93 28.11
N ASN A 123 -16.41 -30.31 26.95
CA ASN A 123 -17.43 -30.21 25.92
C ASN A 123 -16.80 -30.28 24.51
N GLN A 124 -17.12 -31.35 23.78
CA GLN A 124 -16.59 -31.60 22.44
C GLN A 124 -16.95 -30.50 21.43
N MET A 125 -18.11 -29.86 21.55
CA MET A 125 -18.51 -28.76 20.67
C MET A 125 -17.65 -27.52 20.90
N VAL A 126 -17.30 -27.24 22.16
CA VAL A 126 -16.41 -26.13 22.53
C VAL A 126 -15.00 -26.39 22.01
N GLU A 127 -14.49 -27.61 22.15
CA GLU A 127 -13.17 -27.98 21.62
C GLU A 127 -13.11 -27.87 20.10
N LYS A 128 -14.15 -28.31 19.40
CA LYS A 128 -14.24 -28.14 17.95
C LYS A 128 -14.15 -26.67 17.57
N LYS A 129 -14.93 -25.81 18.23
CA LYS A 129 -14.91 -24.36 17.95
C LYS A 129 -13.57 -23.71 18.29
N ARG A 130 -12.90 -24.14 19.37
CA ARG A 130 -11.55 -23.70 19.73
C ARG A 130 -10.54 -24.09 18.64
N ALA A 131 -10.62 -25.31 18.13
CA ALA A 131 -9.79 -25.77 17.03
C ALA A 131 -10.06 -24.98 15.73
N ASP A 132 -11.33 -24.72 15.42
CA ASP A 132 -11.73 -23.94 14.26
C ASP A 132 -11.13 -22.53 14.30
N PHE A 133 -11.25 -21.81 15.43
CA PHE A 133 -10.61 -20.50 15.59
C PHE A 133 -9.09 -20.56 15.44
N LYS A 134 -8.41 -21.53 16.06
CA LYS A 134 -6.95 -21.69 15.94
C LYS A 134 -6.52 -21.94 14.50
N ASN A 135 -7.26 -22.75 13.76
CA ASN A 135 -6.99 -23.01 12.34
C ASN A 135 -7.18 -21.74 11.50
N VAL A 136 -8.21 -20.95 11.78
CA VAL A 136 -8.45 -19.66 11.11
C VAL A 136 -7.33 -18.67 11.41
N ILE A 137 -6.90 -18.53 12.68
CA ILE A 137 -5.77 -17.68 13.07
C ILE A 137 -4.50 -18.08 12.30
N GLN A 138 -4.15 -19.36 12.31
CA GLN A 138 -2.97 -19.85 11.59
C GLN A 138 -3.04 -19.54 10.09
N LYS A 139 -4.22 -19.66 9.48
CA LYS A 139 -4.44 -19.30 8.08
C LYS A 139 -4.24 -17.80 7.86
N LEU A 140 -4.86 -16.94 8.66
CA LEU A 140 -4.74 -15.48 8.56
C LEU A 140 -3.30 -15.02 8.76
N GLU A 141 -2.56 -15.60 9.71
CA GLU A 141 -1.13 -15.31 9.87
C GLU A 141 -0.30 -15.69 8.64
N SER A 142 -0.62 -16.81 8.01
CA SER A 142 0.05 -17.25 6.79
C SER A 142 -0.23 -16.30 5.62
N GLU A 143 -1.47 -15.83 5.51
CA GLU A 143 -1.91 -14.87 4.51
C GLU A 143 -1.24 -13.51 4.72
N LYS A 144 -1.18 -13.02 5.96
CA LYS A 144 -0.45 -11.81 6.34
C LYS A 144 1.02 -11.88 5.93
N LYS A 145 1.71 -13.00 6.20
CA LYS A 145 3.11 -13.19 5.79
C LYS A 145 3.26 -13.18 4.28
N GLN A 146 2.35 -13.85 3.55
CA GLN A 146 2.38 -13.89 2.09
C GLN A 146 2.17 -12.50 1.48
N GLU A 147 1.23 -11.72 2.02
CA GLU A 147 0.96 -10.37 1.56
C GLU A 147 2.17 -9.45 1.76
N VAL A 148 2.78 -9.47 2.94
CA VAL A 148 3.99 -8.69 3.22
C VAL A 148 5.12 -9.05 2.25
N LEU A 149 5.36 -10.34 1.99
CA LEU A 149 6.38 -10.80 1.05
C LEU A 149 6.08 -10.37 -0.39
N LYS A 150 4.82 -10.46 -0.82
CA LYS A 150 4.38 -10.06 -2.15
C LYS A 150 4.57 -8.55 -2.36
N CYS A 151 4.12 -7.73 -1.41
CA CYS A 151 4.30 -6.28 -1.45
C CYS A 151 5.79 -5.90 -1.42
N TRP A 152 6.60 -6.58 -0.60
CA TRP A 152 8.03 -6.31 -0.56
C TRP A 152 8.72 -6.59 -1.90
N LYS A 153 8.38 -7.71 -2.56
CA LYS A 153 8.90 -8.05 -3.88
C LYS A 153 8.51 -7.03 -4.94
N ASP A 154 7.23 -6.62 -4.95
CA ASP A 154 6.71 -5.63 -5.90
C ASP A 154 7.37 -4.26 -5.70
N GLN A 155 7.43 -3.77 -4.46
CA GLN A 155 8.08 -2.51 -4.12
C GLN A 155 9.58 -2.52 -4.45
N SER A 156 10.27 -3.64 -4.23
CA SER A 156 11.69 -3.77 -4.59
C SER A 156 11.92 -3.60 -6.09
N SER A 157 11.00 -4.08 -6.94
CA SER A 157 11.07 -3.84 -8.40
C SER A 157 10.91 -2.36 -8.73
N LEU A 158 9.91 -1.70 -8.15
CA LEU A 158 9.66 -0.27 -8.38
C LEU A 158 10.80 0.61 -7.89
N TYR A 159 11.42 0.26 -6.75
CA TYR A 159 12.59 0.97 -6.26
C TYR A 159 13.78 0.83 -7.20
N LYS A 160 13.99 -0.35 -7.78
CA LYS A 160 15.04 -0.55 -8.78
C LYS A 160 14.80 0.32 -10.01
N GLU A 161 13.58 0.33 -10.54
CA GLU A 161 13.19 1.18 -11.67
C GLU A 161 13.34 2.68 -11.36
N LEU A 162 13.00 3.10 -10.13
CA LEU A 162 13.18 4.47 -9.68
C LEU A 162 14.65 4.86 -9.64
N LEU A 163 15.52 4.00 -9.08
CA LEU A 163 16.97 4.25 -9.02
C LEU A 163 17.58 4.33 -10.43
N GLU A 164 17.17 3.45 -11.34
CA GLU A 164 17.59 3.48 -12.75
C GLU A 164 17.14 4.79 -13.42
N THR A 165 15.88 5.19 -13.25
CA THR A 165 15.31 6.43 -13.80
C THR A 165 16.04 7.67 -13.27
N LEU A 166 16.34 7.72 -11.97
CA LEU A 166 17.10 8.82 -11.36
C LEU A 166 18.56 8.84 -11.83
N GLY A 167 19.16 7.67 -12.04
CA GLY A 167 20.48 7.54 -12.65
C GLY A 167 20.51 8.12 -14.06
N GLU A 168 19.52 7.78 -14.88
CA GLU A 168 19.35 8.35 -16.22
C GLU A 168 19.10 9.86 -16.18
N TYR A 169 18.25 10.33 -15.27
CA TYR A 169 17.97 11.76 -15.09
C TYR A 169 19.26 12.53 -14.81
N LYS A 170 20.06 12.09 -13.84
CA LYS A 170 21.36 12.71 -13.50
C LYS A 170 22.34 12.64 -14.67
N ASN A 171 22.33 11.56 -15.45
CA ASN A 171 23.18 11.45 -16.64
C ASN A 171 22.81 12.47 -17.71
N VAL A 172 21.52 12.64 -18.00
CA VAL A 172 21.02 13.63 -18.96
C VAL A 172 21.30 15.05 -18.45
N GLN A 173 21.09 15.30 -17.16
CA GLN A 173 21.33 16.60 -16.54
C GLN A 173 22.81 16.99 -16.64
N ARG A 174 23.73 16.07 -16.37
CA ARG A 174 25.17 16.30 -16.55
C ARG A 174 25.53 16.62 -18.00
N ARG A 175 25.01 15.86 -18.97
CA ARG A 175 25.26 16.10 -20.40
C ARG A 175 24.71 17.45 -20.86
N SER A 176 23.51 17.82 -20.42
CA SER A 176 22.92 19.13 -20.71
C SER A 176 23.78 20.29 -20.18
N LYS A 177 24.33 20.17 -18.96
CA LYS A 177 25.28 21.16 -18.41
C LYS A 177 26.57 21.26 -19.22
N MET A 178 27.11 20.14 -19.71
CA MET A 178 28.31 20.14 -20.55
C MET A 178 28.07 20.78 -21.92
N LEU A 179 26.90 20.55 -22.52
CA LEU A 179 26.54 21.11 -23.83
C LEU A 179 26.25 22.61 -23.78
N SER A 180 25.67 23.08 -22.67
CA SER A 180 25.38 24.51 -22.47
C SER A 180 26.59 25.37 -22.08
N GLY A 181 27.80 24.80 -22.07
CA GLY A 181 29.05 25.52 -21.77
C GLY A 181 29.19 25.96 -20.31
N GLY A 182 28.35 25.44 -19.40
CA GLY A 182 28.38 25.76 -17.98
C GLY A 182 29.46 24.99 -17.23
N TYR A 183 30.69 25.52 -17.27
CA TYR A 183 31.71 25.31 -16.24
C TYR A 183 31.84 26.55 -15.36
#